data_AF-A0A800CA80-F1
#
_entry.id   AF-A0A800CA80-F1
#
_cell.length_a   1.000
_cell.length_b   1.000
_cell.length_c   1.000
_cell.angle_alpha   90.00
_cell.angle_beta   90.00
_cell.angle_gamma   90.00
#
_symmetry.space_group_name_H-M   'P 1'
#
loop_
_entity.id
_entity.type
_entity.pdbx_description
1 polymer ?
#
loop_
_entity_poly.entity_id
_entity_poly.type
_entity_poly.pdbx_seq_one_letter_code
_entity_poly.pdbx_strand_id
1 'polypeptide(L)'
;MPEFTPNIGAFISIGKDELRVILGALKEAGYTLVGPTLEEGTIVYDEIAGVEDLPVGWTDRQEPGSYRLQRREDDAFFGYVVGPHSWKKYLFPSRQTLLKVEKVNGSFAVVAKEEPTPRYAFIGVRGCELQAIHIQDRIFLSGLYQDPHYKARRQQVFILAVNCTEPGGACFCASMGAGPQAREGFDLALTELEDIFIIEVGSEVGAMMVRGTPWRPAGAFELQQAREALAAAKKHMGRQLDASDLPNLLYRNLNHPHWQEVAERCLSCANCTMVCPTCFCNDVLDVSDLQRQHFE
;
A
#
# COMPACT_ATOMS: atom_id res chain seq x y z
N MET A 1 -19.62 -5.56 25.71
CA MET A 1 -18.95 -5.47 24.40
C MET A 1 -19.98 -5.90 23.36
N PRO A 2 -20.18 -5.19 22.25
CA PRO A 2 -21.13 -5.66 21.25
C PRO A 2 -20.63 -6.99 20.67
N GLU A 3 -21.35 -8.09 20.91
CA GLU A 3 -21.07 -9.42 20.32
C GLU A 3 -21.31 -9.48 18.81
N PHE A 4 -21.79 -8.39 18.24
CA PHE A 4 -22.24 -8.31 16.86
C PHE A 4 -21.12 -7.89 15.93
N THR A 5 -21.00 -8.60 14.82
CA THR A 5 -20.16 -8.22 13.69
C THR A 5 -20.88 -7.12 12.90
N PRO A 6 -20.25 -5.96 12.61
CA PRO A 6 -20.87 -4.95 11.77
C PRO A 6 -21.06 -5.46 10.34
N ASN A 7 -22.12 -5.00 9.66
CA ASN A 7 -22.37 -5.36 8.27
C ASN A 7 -21.34 -4.70 7.34
N ILE A 8 -21.10 -5.29 6.17
CA ILE A 8 -20.35 -4.64 5.09
C ILE A 8 -21.06 -3.34 4.70
N GLY A 9 -20.28 -2.28 4.48
CA GLY A 9 -20.73 -0.92 4.23
C GLY A 9 -21.14 -0.14 5.48
N ALA A 10 -21.08 -0.75 6.67
CA ALA A 10 -21.31 -0.03 7.91
C ALA A 10 -20.12 0.90 8.25
N PHE A 11 -20.44 2.05 8.83
CA PHE A 11 -19.47 2.97 9.41
C PHE A 11 -19.53 2.87 10.93
N ILE A 12 -18.41 2.51 11.54
CA ILE A 12 -18.25 2.40 12.99
C ILE A 12 -17.22 3.42 13.48
N SER A 13 -17.29 3.77 14.75
CA SER A 13 -16.33 4.61 15.46
C SER A 13 -15.69 3.83 16.58
N ILE A 14 -14.36 3.92 16.65
CA ILE A 14 -13.54 3.35 17.73
C ILE A 14 -12.63 4.43 18.32
N GLY A 15 -12.25 4.30 19.59
CA GLY A 15 -11.16 5.12 20.14
C GLY A 15 -9.83 4.78 19.47
N LYS A 16 -8.89 5.73 19.41
CA LYS A 16 -7.59 5.51 18.76
C LYS A 16 -6.84 4.29 19.31
N ASP A 17 -6.87 4.12 20.63
CA ASP A 17 -6.21 3.00 21.30
C ASP A 17 -6.76 1.63 20.88
N GLU A 18 -8.03 1.56 20.47
CA GLU A 18 -8.70 0.29 20.13
C GLU A 18 -8.20 -0.30 18.79
N LEU A 19 -7.45 0.47 17.99
CA LEU A 19 -6.76 -0.06 16.81
C LEU A 19 -5.84 -1.25 17.18
N ARG A 20 -5.28 -1.26 18.39
CA ARG A 20 -4.44 -2.37 18.89
C ARG A 20 -5.19 -3.70 18.91
N VAL A 21 -6.51 -3.68 19.15
CA VAL A 21 -7.34 -4.89 19.20
C VAL A 21 -7.50 -5.48 17.80
N ILE A 22 -7.72 -4.62 16.79
CA ILE A 22 -7.80 -5.04 15.38
C ILE A 22 -6.46 -5.62 14.91
N LEU A 23 -5.35 -4.94 15.20
CA LEU A 23 -4.01 -5.43 14.84
C LEU A 23 -3.67 -6.75 15.55
N GLY A 24 -4.06 -6.90 16.82
CA GLY A 24 -3.95 -8.16 17.55
C GLY A 24 -4.74 -9.30 16.89
N ALA A 25 -5.99 -9.06 16.52
CA ALA A 25 -6.84 -10.04 15.85
C ALA A 25 -6.26 -10.50 14.50
N LEU A 26 -5.67 -9.57 13.73
CA LEU A 26 -4.95 -9.89 12.48
C LEU A 26 -3.76 -10.82 12.73
N LYS A 27 -2.95 -10.55 13.75
CA LYS A 27 -1.81 -11.42 14.11
C LYS A 27 -2.28 -12.81 14.56
N GLU A 28 -3.32 -12.88 15.40
CA GLU A 28 -3.92 -14.15 15.83
C GLU A 28 -4.50 -14.95 14.65
N ALA A 29 -5.01 -14.25 13.63
CA ALA A 29 -5.46 -14.85 12.39
C ALA A 29 -4.31 -15.27 11.45
N GLY A 30 -3.04 -15.06 11.83
CA GLY A 30 -1.85 -15.51 11.11
C GLY A 30 -1.32 -14.52 10.07
N TYR A 31 -1.68 -13.23 10.16
CA TYR A 31 -1.12 -12.19 9.30
C TYR A 31 0.18 -11.61 9.86
N THR A 32 1.16 -11.40 8.99
CA THR A 32 2.28 -10.48 9.23
C THR A 32 1.79 -9.06 8.99
N LEU A 33 1.86 -8.20 10.01
CA LEU A 33 1.48 -6.80 9.86
C LEU A 33 2.60 -6.05 9.13
N VAL A 34 2.24 -5.28 8.12
CA VAL A 34 3.14 -4.36 7.42
C VAL A 34 2.49 -3.00 7.44
N GLY A 35 3.17 -2.00 7.98
CA GLY A 35 2.62 -0.66 8.14
C GLY A 35 3.69 0.41 8.12
N PRO A 36 3.31 1.68 8.30
CA PRO A 36 4.28 2.76 8.40
C PRO A 36 5.10 2.62 9.68
N THR A 37 6.40 2.81 9.58
CA THR A 37 7.32 2.88 10.71
C THR A 37 8.48 3.82 10.41
N LEU A 38 9.23 4.21 11.44
CA LEU A 38 10.38 5.10 11.31
C LEU A 38 11.66 4.29 11.10
N GLU A 39 12.31 4.49 9.97
CA GLU A 39 13.60 3.91 9.65
C GLU A 39 14.54 4.99 9.11
N GLU A 40 15.73 5.12 9.68
CA GLU A 40 16.80 6.03 9.23
C GLU A 40 16.33 7.47 8.93
N GLY A 41 15.38 7.99 9.72
CA GLY A 41 14.86 9.34 9.52
C GLY A 41 13.85 9.47 8.38
N THR A 42 13.18 8.38 8.01
CA THR A 42 12.13 8.31 6.99
C THR A 42 10.94 7.46 7.48
N ILE A 43 9.72 7.82 7.08
CA ILE A 43 8.54 6.95 7.26
C ILE A 43 8.50 5.99 6.07
N VAL A 44 8.72 4.71 6.35
CA VAL A 44 8.74 3.61 5.37
C VAL A 44 7.61 2.62 5.66
N TYR A 45 7.29 1.76 4.70
CA TYR A 45 6.45 0.59 4.95
C TYR A 45 7.32 -0.61 5.26
N ASP A 46 7.22 -1.14 6.48
CA ASP A 46 7.88 -2.37 6.89
C ASP A 46 7.05 -3.20 7.88
N GLU A 47 7.55 -4.37 8.25
CA GLU A 47 6.93 -5.21 9.27
C GLU A 47 6.82 -4.48 10.62
N ILE A 48 5.63 -4.54 11.22
CA ILE A 48 5.34 -3.92 12.53
C ILE A 48 4.82 -4.99 13.50
N ALA A 49 5.19 -4.87 14.78
CA ALA A 49 4.68 -5.73 15.85
C ALA A 49 3.28 -5.29 16.32
N GLY A 50 2.98 -4.00 16.26
CA GLY A 50 1.74 -3.42 16.77
C GLY A 50 1.62 -1.91 16.54
N VAL A 51 0.76 -1.25 17.30
CA VAL A 51 0.52 0.20 17.19
C VAL A 51 1.70 1.03 17.67
N GLU A 52 2.53 0.46 18.53
CA GLU A 52 3.74 1.05 19.11
C GLU A 52 4.83 1.36 18.08
N ASP A 53 4.82 0.67 16.93
CA ASP A 53 5.79 0.87 15.84
C ASP A 53 5.31 1.91 14.82
N LEU A 54 4.05 2.35 14.92
CA LEU A 54 3.48 3.38 14.04
C LEU A 54 4.14 4.73 14.34
N PRO A 55 4.28 5.62 13.34
CA PRO A 55 4.93 6.91 13.48
C PRO A 55 4.02 7.95 14.17
N VAL A 56 3.45 7.62 15.33
CA VAL A 56 2.52 8.48 16.06
C VAL A 56 3.17 9.82 16.41
N GLY A 57 2.49 10.91 16.05
CA GLY A 57 2.96 12.27 16.26
C GLY A 57 4.16 12.67 15.39
N TRP A 58 4.41 11.92 14.32
CA TRP A 58 5.37 12.27 13.26
C TRP A 58 4.65 12.58 11.95
N THR A 59 5.26 13.49 11.20
CA THR A 59 4.89 13.79 9.83
C THR A 59 6.15 13.94 8.99
N ASP A 60 5.96 14.13 7.69
CA ASP A 60 7.01 14.36 6.74
C ASP A 60 6.70 15.58 5.87
N ARG A 61 7.74 16.35 5.56
CA ARG A 61 7.69 17.39 4.53
C ARG A 61 8.41 16.90 3.29
N GLN A 62 7.65 16.74 2.20
CA GLN A 62 8.17 16.38 0.90
C GLN A 62 8.10 17.56 -0.07
N GLU A 63 9.24 17.86 -0.68
CA GLU A 63 9.39 18.81 -1.77
C GLU A 63 10.26 18.19 -2.87
N PRO A 64 10.33 18.76 -4.09
CA PRO A 64 11.22 18.25 -5.13
C PRO A 64 12.67 18.13 -4.62
N GLY A 65 13.16 16.89 -4.49
CA GLY A 65 14.51 16.60 -4.02
C GLY A 65 14.75 16.79 -2.52
N SER A 66 13.71 16.96 -1.71
CA SER A 66 13.83 17.18 -0.25
C SER A 66 12.82 16.35 0.52
N TYR A 67 13.28 15.74 1.61
CA TYR A 67 12.47 15.00 2.56
C TYR A 67 12.95 15.32 3.98
N ARG A 68 12.02 15.63 4.90
CA ARG A 68 12.32 15.87 6.31
C ARG A 68 11.21 15.35 7.21
N LEU A 69 11.57 14.58 8.23
CA LEU A 69 10.65 14.29 9.33
C LEU A 69 10.46 15.51 10.23
N GLN A 70 9.25 15.62 10.77
CA GLN A 70 8.89 16.64 11.74
C GLN A 70 7.99 16.04 12.81
N ARG A 71 8.17 16.51 14.05
CA ARG A 71 7.22 16.24 15.12
C ARG A 71 5.96 17.08 14.92
N ARG A 72 4.81 16.45 15.12
CA ARG A 72 3.50 17.10 15.14
C ARG A 72 3.21 17.62 16.54
N GLU A 73 2.23 18.52 16.63
CA GLU A 73 1.67 19.01 17.90
C GLU A 73 0.55 18.09 18.43
N ASP A 74 0.11 17.13 17.61
CA ASP A 74 -0.88 16.11 17.94
C ASP A 74 -0.25 14.70 17.89
N ASP A 75 -1.00 13.70 18.35
CA ASP A 75 -0.64 12.29 18.28
C ASP A 75 -1.36 11.60 17.11
N ALA A 76 -1.28 12.19 15.91
CA ALA A 76 -1.82 11.54 14.71
C ALA A 76 -1.03 10.27 14.37
N PHE A 77 -1.73 9.17 14.10
CA PHE A 77 -1.17 7.86 13.75
C PHE A 77 -0.76 7.81 12.27
N PHE A 78 -1.55 8.44 11.41
CA PHE A 78 -1.38 8.45 9.96
C PHE A 78 -1.26 9.87 9.40
N GLY A 79 -0.80 10.83 10.22
CA GLY A 79 -0.61 12.25 9.88
C GLY A 79 0.61 12.54 8.99
N TYR A 80 0.91 11.65 8.04
CA TYR A 80 2.04 11.70 7.12
C TYR A 80 1.55 11.45 5.69
N VAL A 81 2.40 11.68 4.68
CA VAL A 81 1.99 11.55 3.27
C VAL A 81 2.05 10.09 2.81
N VAL A 82 2.95 9.74 1.87
CA VAL A 82 3.24 8.38 1.41
C VAL A 82 4.75 8.15 1.53
N GLY A 83 5.14 6.92 1.84
CA GLY A 83 6.54 6.56 1.98
C GLY A 83 7.32 6.59 0.65
N PRO A 84 8.65 6.45 0.70
CA PRO A 84 9.49 6.36 -0.50
C PRO A 84 9.33 5.04 -1.27
N HIS A 85 8.78 4.02 -0.62
CA HIS A 85 8.52 2.69 -1.17
C HIS A 85 7.02 2.46 -1.31
N SER A 86 6.63 1.49 -2.13
CA SER A 86 5.23 1.11 -2.31
C SER A 86 4.95 -0.33 -1.89
N TRP A 87 3.67 -0.62 -1.65
CA TRP A 87 3.16 -1.97 -1.35
C TRP A 87 3.53 -3.03 -2.38
N LYS A 88 3.92 -2.61 -3.60
CA LYS A 88 4.46 -3.49 -4.64
C LYS A 88 5.61 -4.36 -4.11
N LYS A 89 6.47 -3.89 -3.21
CA LYS A 89 7.58 -4.68 -2.62
C LYS A 89 7.12 -6.04 -2.06
N TYR A 90 5.88 -6.13 -1.57
CA TYR A 90 5.31 -7.33 -0.96
C TYR A 90 4.47 -8.18 -1.93
N LEU A 91 3.79 -7.51 -2.87
CA LEU A 91 2.95 -8.16 -3.89
C LEU A 91 3.75 -8.67 -5.10
N PHE A 92 4.80 -7.94 -5.47
CA PHE A 92 5.67 -8.19 -6.61
C PHE A 92 7.13 -7.90 -6.22
N PRO A 93 7.78 -8.82 -5.49
CA PRO A 93 9.13 -8.62 -4.98
C PRO A 93 10.14 -8.50 -6.12
N SER A 94 11.24 -7.79 -5.88
CA SER A 94 12.29 -7.50 -6.87
C SER A 94 13.03 -8.75 -7.38
N ARG A 95 12.97 -9.84 -6.61
CA ARG A 95 13.47 -11.16 -6.99
C ARG A 95 12.50 -12.20 -6.52
N GLN A 96 12.26 -13.16 -7.40
CA GLN A 96 11.45 -14.30 -7.09
C GLN A 96 12.04 -15.53 -7.77
N THR A 97 12.34 -16.55 -6.97
CA THR A 97 12.74 -17.85 -7.51
C THR A 97 11.52 -18.52 -8.13
N LEU A 98 11.61 -18.89 -9.40
CA LEU A 98 10.56 -19.62 -10.12
C LEU A 98 10.79 -21.13 -10.08
N LEU A 99 12.05 -21.53 -10.14
CA LEU A 99 12.47 -22.92 -10.21
C LEU A 99 13.77 -23.10 -9.43
N LYS A 100 13.96 -24.26 -8.81
CA LYS A 100 15.27 -24.70 -8.34
C LYS A 100 15.57 -26.06 -8.95
N VAL A 101 16.78 -26.24 -9.47
CA VAL A 101 17.24 -27.50 -10.03
C VAL A 101 18.56 -27.89 -9.38
N GLU A 102 18.59 -29.08 -8.80
CA GLU A 102 19.79 -29.64 -8.20
C GLU A 102 20.28 -30.84 -9.00
N LYS A 103 21.61 -31.03 -9.04
CA LYS A 103 22.22 -32.20 -9.65
C LYS A 103 22.40 -33.31 -8.61
N VAL A 104 21.54 -34.32 -8.65
CA VAL A 104 21.57 -35.48 -7.75
C VAL A 104 22.02 -36.72 -8.52
N ASN A 105 23.10 -37.36 -8.09
CA ASN A 105 23.65 -38.58 -8.71
C ASN A 105 23.88 -38.49 -10.23
N GLY A 106 24.26 -37.32 -10.74
CA GLY A 106 24.50 -37.09 -12.15
C GLY A 106 23.28 -36.66 -12.97
N SER A 107 22.08 -36.68 -12.38
CA SER A 107 20.81 -36.26 -13.00
C SER A 107 20.31 -34.94 -12.41
N PHE A 108 19.52 -34.20 -13.19
CA PHE A 108 18.85 -33.00 -12.70
C PHE A 108 17.53 -33.36 -12.02
N ALA A 109 17.31 -32.83 -10.83
CA ALA A 109 16.08 -32.95 -10.07
C ALA A 109 15.53 -31.54 -9.81
N VAL A 110 14.26 -31.33 -10.18
CA VAL A 110 13.54 -30.11 -9.80
C VAL A 110 13.22 -30.19 -8.32
N VAL A 111 13.69 -29.21 -7.55
CA VAL A 111 13.35 -29.06 -6.14
C VAL A 111 12.07 -28.25 -6.07
N ALA A 112 10.96 -28.92 -5.74
CA ALA A 112 9.70 -28.23 -5.46
C ALA A 112 9.88 -27.41 -4.18
N LYS A 113 10.16 -26.11 -4.31
CA LYS A 113 10.10 -25.18 -3.18
C LYS A 113 8.70 -24.56 -3.15
N GLU A 114 7.81 -25.19 -2.40
CA GLU A 114 6.59 -24.52 -1.96
C GLU A 114 6.96 -23.59 -0.80
N GLU A 115 7.48 -22.39 -1.10
CA GLU A 115 7.46 -21.35 -0.09
C GLU A 115 5.99 -20.99 0.17
N PRO A 116 5.50 -21.13 1.42
CA PRO A 116 4.14 -20.74 1.73
C PRO A 116 3.98 -19.26 1.37
N THR A 117 2.90 -18.95 0.66
CA THR A 117 2.61 -17.56 0.31
C THR A 117 2.35 -16.79 1.61
N PRO A 118 3.10 -15.71 1.88
CA PRO A 118 2.92 -14.97 3.12
C PRO A 118 1.54 -14.29 3.15
N ARG A 119 0.94 -14.27 4.34
CA ARG A 119 -0.30 -13.54 4.61
C ARG A 119 0.06 -12.19 5.20
N TYR A 120 -0.10 -11.12 4.44
CA TYR A 120 0.19 -9.78 4.92
C TYR A 120 -1.09 -9.03 5.31
N ALA A 121 -1.04 -8.25 6.38
CA ALA A 121 -2.01 -7.21 6.63
C ALA A 121 -1.34 -5.87 6.38
N PHE A 122 -1.72 -5.20 5.29
CA PHE A 122 -1.23 -3.87 4.94
C PHE A 122 -2.00 -2.82 5.73
N ILE A 123 -1.30 -2.10 6.59
CA ILE A 123 -1.86 -1.11 7.50
C ILE A 123 -1.48 0.29 7.01
N GLY A 124 -2.48 1.13 6.72
CA GLY A 124 -2.22 2.51 6.30
C GLY A 124 -2.19 2.73 4.78
N VAL A 125 -2.75 1.81 3.99
CA VAL A 125 -2.76 1.93 2.51
C VAL A 125 -3.56 3.16 2.10
N ARG A 126 -2.97 4.08 1.33
CA ARG A 126 -3.69 5.27 0.84
C ARG A 126 -4.56 4.94 -0.37
N GLY A 127 -5.60 5.75 -0.61
CA GLY A 127 -6.44 5.60 -1.81
C GLY A 127 -5.65 5.60 -3.14
N CYS A 128 -4.60 6.42 -3.24
CA CYS A 128 -3.77 6.48 -4.44
C CYS A 128 -2.91 5.23 -4.63
N GLU A 129 -2.56 4.55 -3.54
CA GLU A 129 -1.81 3.30 -3.55
C GLU A 129 -2.71 2.11 -3.85
N LEU A 130 -3.96 2.11 -3.35
CA LEU A 130 -5.01 1.17 -3.78
C LEU A 130 -5.21 1.22 -5.29
N GLN A 131 -5.28 2.43 -5.87
CA GLN A 131 -5.39 2.57 -7.32
C GLN A 131 -4.17 2.00 -8.05
N ALA A 132 -2.97 2.12 -7.48
CA ALA A 132 -1.77 1.53 -8.05
C ALA A 132 -1.79 0.00 -7.97
N ILE A 133 -2.29 -0.58 -6.87
CA ILE A 133 -2.54 -2.03 -6.74
C ILE A 133 -3.55 -2.48 -7.80
N HIS A 134 -4.64 -1.75 -8.03
CA HIS A 134 -5.61 -2.09 -9.10
C HIS A 134 -5.02 -2.06 -10.50
N ILE A 135 -4.04 -1.18 -10.77
CA ILE A 135 -3.29 -1.18 -12.03
C ILE A 135 -2.46 -2.47 -12.14
N GLN A 136 -1.77 -2.89 -11.07
CA GLN A 136 -1.04 -4.16 -11.04
C GLN A 136 -1.98 -5.36 -11.23
N ASP A 137 -3.13 -5.37 -10.57
CA ASP A 137 -4.17 -6.40 -10.70
C ASP A 137 -4.62 -6.52 -12.17
N ARG A 138 -4.76 -5.40 -12.89
CA ARG A 138 -5.11 -5.42 -14.32
C ARG A 138 -4.04 -6.14 -15.14
N ILE A 139 -2.77 -5.84 -14.91
CA ILE A 139 -1.66 -6.42 -15.65
C ILE A 139 -1.52 -7.92 -15.35
N PHE A 140 -1.56 -8.31 -14.08
CA PHE A 140 -1.23 -9.67 -13.67
C PHE A 140 -2.42 -10.62 -13.60
N LEU A 141 -3.66 -10.11 -13.48
CA LEU A 141 -4.84 -10.95 -13.23
C LEU A 141 -5.93 -10.87 -14.32
N SER A 142 -5.94 -9.83 -15.15
CA SER A 142 -7.03 -9.64 -16.14
C SER A 142 -6.75 -10.23 -17.52
N GLY A 143 -5.52 -10.71 -17.79
CA GLY A 143 -5.15 -11.35 -19.05
C GLY A 143 -5.63 -12.81 -19.18
N LEU A 144 -5.39 -13.41 -20.35
CA LEU A 144 -5.65 -14.84 -20.60
C LEU A 144 -4.85 -15.75 -19.66
N TYR A 145 -3.65 -15.30 -19.28
CA TYR A 145 -2.78 -15.96 -18.33
C TYR A 145 -2.64 -15.06 -17.11
N GLN A 146 -2.95 -15.62 -15.94
CA GLN A 146 -2.78 -14.94 -14.66
C GLN A 146 -1.42 -15.32 -14.07
N ASP A 147 -0.71 -14.34 -13.53
CA ASP A 147 0.52 -14.63 -12.78
C ASP A 147 0.15 -15.39 -11.49
N PRO A 148 0.60 -16.65 -11.33
CA PRO A 148 0.18 -17.48 -10.21
C PRO A 148 0.70 -16.96 -8.87
N HIS A 149 1.85 -16.30 -8.86
CA HIS A 149 2.51 -15.86 -7.64
C HIS A 149 1.96 -14.53 -7.14
N TYR A 150 1.78 -13.56 -8.05
CA TYR A 150 1.07 -12.33 -7.73
C TYR A 150 -0.35 -12.63 -7.27
N LYS A 151 -1.07 -13.52 -7.97
CA LYS A 151 -2.41 -13.95 -7.59
C LYS A 151 -2.45 -14.54 -6.18
N ALA A 152 -1.55 -15.47 -5.87
CA ALA A 152 -1.48 -16.08 -4.56
C ALA A 152 -1.25 -15.02 -3.47
N ARG A 153 -0.27 -14.11 -3.66
CA ARG A 153 0.00 -13.02 -2.71
C ARG A 153 -1.20 -12.10 -2.55
N ARG A 154 -1.77 -11.62 -3.66
CA ARG A 154 -2.91 -10.70 -3.67
C ARG A 154 -4.14 -11.26 -2.97
N GLN A 155 -4.40 -12.56 -3.08
CA GLN A 155 -5.52 -13.25 -2.40
C GLN A 155 -5.32 -13.44 -0.89
N GLN A 156 -4.08 -13.39 -0.42
CA GLN A 156 -3.72 -13.59 0.99
C GLN A 156 -3.54 -12.29 1.76
N VAL A 157 -3.72 -11.13 1.11
CA VAL A 157 -3.51 -9.81 1.72
C VAL A 157 -4.80 -9.27 2.31
N PHE A 158 -4.72 -8.84 3.57
CA PHE A 158 -5.70 -7.98 4.20
C PHE A 158 -5.30 -6.51 4.02
N ILE A 159 -6.24 -5.63 3.72
CA ILE A 159 -5.98 -4.20 3.50
C ILE A 159 -6.80 -3.35 4.47
N LEU A 160 -6.08 -2.69 5.38
CA LEU A 160 -6.58 -1.56 6.16
C LEU A 160 -6.13 -0.27 5.45
N ALA A 161 -7.05 0.30 4.68
CA ALA A 161 -6.83 1.56 4.01
C ALA A 161 -7.00 2.74 4.97
N VAL A 162 -6.28 3.83 4.74
CA VAL A 162 -6.45 5.09 5.49
C VAL A 162 -6.69 6.23 4.51
N ASN A 163 -7.84 6.86 4.64
CA ASN A 163 -8.20 8.06 3.90
C ASN A 163 -7.21 9.19 4.25
N CYS A 164 -6.64 9.83 3.23
CA CYS A 164 -5.58 10.81 3.41
C CYS A 164 -6.17 12.18 3.79
N THR A 165 -5.96 12.62 5.01
CA THR A 165 -6.34 13.96 5.48
C THR A 165 -5.19 14.97 5.43
N GLU A 166 -3.96 14.49 5.20
CA GLU A 166 -2.71 15.29 5.20
C GLU A 166 -1.91 15.05 3.90
N PRO A 167 -2.29 15.67 2.77
CA PRO A 167 -1.56 15.51 1.52
C PRO A 167 -0.33 16.42 1.47
N GLY A 168 0.74 15.93 0.84
CA GLY A 168 1.93 16.74 0.56
C GLY A 168 1.71 17.76 -0.57
N GLY A 169 2.58 18.77 -0.64
CA GLY A 169 2.50 19.81 -1.68
C GLY A 169 2.65 19.32 -3.12
N ALA A 170 3.30 18.16 -3.32
CA ALA A 170 3.43 17.52 -4.62
C ALA A 170 2.27 16.57 -4.99
N CYS A 171 1.31 16.34 -4.09
CA CYS A 171 0.20 15.43 -4.34
C CYS A 171 -0.81 15.98 -5.37
N PHE A 172 -1.38 15.09 -6.18
CA PHE A 172 -2.42 15.39 -7.18
C PHE A 172 -3.41 14.23 -7.38
N CYS A 173 -3.51 13.30 -6.43
CA CYS A 173 -4.34 12.10 -6.59
C CYS A 173 -5.83 12.43 -6.76
N ALA A 174 -6.29 13.56 -6.25
CA ALA A 174 -7.66 14.02 -6.44
C ALA A 174 -8.00 14.36 -7.90
N SER A 175 -7.06 14.91 -8.67
CA SER A 175 -7.30 15.21 -10.09
C SER A 175 -7.29 13.95 -10.95
N MET A 176 -6.62 12.89 -10.46
CA MET A 176 -6.58 11.57 -11.09
C MET A 176 -7.74 10.67 -10.67
N GLY A 177 -8.63 11.12 -9.77
CA GLY A 177 -9.71 10.30 -9.22
C GLY A 177 -9.24 9.16 -8.32
N ALA A 178 -8.00 9.20 -7.84
CA ALA A 178 -7.34 8.14 -7.09
C ALA A 178 -7.27 8.43 -5.57
N GLY A 179 -7.89 9.50 -5.08
CA GLY A 179 -7.86 9.87 -3.66
C GLY A 179 -8.53 11.23 -3.43
N PRO A 180 -8.46 11.79 -2.21
CA PRO A 180 -7.77 11.28 -1.02
C PRO A 180 -8.50 10.13 -0.29
N GLN A 181 -9.78 9.91 -0.60
CA GLN A 181 -10.59 8.84 -0.04
C GLN A 181 -10.37 7.52 -0.80
N ALA A 182 -10.20 6.41 -0.06
CA ALA A 182 -10.27 5.05 -0.60
C ALA A 182 -11.72 4.73 -1.01
N ARG A 183 -11.90 4.10 -2.17
CA ARG A 183 -13.24 3.82 -2.73
C ARG A 183 -13.61 2.34 -2.71
N GLU A 184 -12.67 1.48 -3.05
CA GLU A 184 -12.85 0.05 -3.16
C GLU A 184 -11.52 -0.68 -2.97
N GLY A 185 -11.56 -2.02 -2.92
CA GLY A 185 -10.35 -2.85 -2.85
C GLY A 185 -9.72 -2.98 -1.46
N PHE A 186 -10.45 -2.62 -0.39
CA PHE A 186 -10.00 -2.71 1.00
C PHE A 186 -10.93 -3.60 1.85
N ASP A 187 -10.41 -4.11 2.96
CA ASP A 187 -11.20 -4.83 3.96
C ASP A 187 -11.76 -3.88 5.02
N LEU A 188 -10.97 -2.86 5.39
CA LEU A 188 -11.38 -1.75 6.25
C LEU A 188 -10.84 -0.44 5.65
N ALA A 189 -11.63 0.64 5.68
CA ALA A 189 -11.15 1.98 5.35
C ALA A 189 -11.34 2.92 6.54
N LEU A 190 -10.23 3.44 7.04
CA LEU A 190 -10.16 4.28 8.22
C LEU A 190 -10.09 5.76 7.83
N THR A 191 -10.79 6.62 8.56
CA THR A 191 -10.55 8.06 8.59
C THR A 191 -10.16 8.47 10.00
N GLU A 192 -9.00 9.10 10.12
CA GLU A 192 -8.48 9.59 11.39
C GLU A 192 -9.07 10.96 11.73
N LEU A 193 -9.67 11.04 12.92
CA LEU A 193 -10.08 12.27 13.58
C LEU A 193 -9.25 12.45 14.86
N GLU A 194 -9.49 13.52 15.62
CA GLU A 194 -8.70 13.89 16.80
C GLU A 194 -8.61 12.76 17.85
N ASP A 195 -9.75 12.24 18.32
CA ASP A 195 -9.80 11.23 19.39
C ASP A 195 -10.20 9.83 18.91
N ILE A 196 -10.70 9.72 17.68
CA ILE A 196 -11.34 8.50 17.18
C ILE A 196 -10.90 8.15 15.76
N PHE A 197 -11.12 6.89 15.43
CA PHE A 197 -11.13 6.40 14.06
C PHE A 197 -12.55 6.12 13.62
N ILE A 198 -12.94 6.64 12.45
CA ILE A 198 -14.11 6.15 11.72
C ILE A 198 -13.65 5.05 10.78
N ILE A 199 -14.28 3.89 10.85
CA ILE A 199 -13.95 2.73 10.02
C ILE A 199 -15.17 2.35 9.18
N GLU A 200 -15.00 2.35 7.87
CA GLU A 200 -15.88 1.70 6.91
C GLU A 200 -15.49 0.22 6.77
N VAL A 201 -16.47 -0.67 6.91
CA VAL A 201 -16.27 -2.11 6.75
C VAL A 201 -16.42 -2.49 5.28
N GLY A 202 -15.32 -2.85 4.62
CA GLY A 202 -15.28 -3.15 3.17
C GLY A 202 -15.47 -4.62 2.80
N SER A 203 -15.22 -5.55 3.73
CA SER A 203 -15.32 -6.99 3.47
C SER A 203 -15.80 -7.80 4.67
N GLU A 204 -16.16 -9.06 4.44
CA GLU A 204 -16.50 -10.02 5.51
C GLU A 204 -15.30 -10.24 6.45
N VAL A 205 -14.08 -10.32 5.90
CA VAL A 205 -12.86 -10.48 6.72
C VAL A 205 -12.63 -9.24 7.57
N GLY A 206 -12.81 -8.04 7.01
CA GLY A 206 -12.77 -6.78 7.77
C GLY A 206 -13.78 -6.77 8.92
N ALA A 207 -15.02 -7.19 8.63
CA ALA A 207 -16.07 -7.32 9.63
C ALA A 207 -15.69 -8.29 10.76
N MET A 208 -15.06 -9.43 10.44
CA MET A 208 -14.57 -10.39 11.43
C MET A 208 -13.45 -9.81 12.30
N MET A 209 -12.50 -9.06 11.72
CA MET A 209 -11.37 -8.48 12.45
C MET A 209 -11.78 -7.40 13.46
N VAL A 210 -12.98 -6.82 13.34
CA VAL A 210 -13.49 -5.81 14.28
C VAL A 210 -14.36 -6.38 15.41
N ARG A 211 -14.74 -7.67 15.37
CA ARG A 211 -15.70 -8.28 16.33
C ARG A 211 -15.29 -8.17 17.80
N GLY A 212 -13.99 -8.20 18.11
CA GLY A 212 -13.46 -8.06 19.47
C GLY A 212 -13.22 -6.62 19.93
N THR A 213 -13.35 -5.66 19.02
CA THR A 213 -12.99 -4.26 19.25
C THR A 213 -14.18 -3.50 19.85
N PRO A 214 -14.01 -2.70 20.92
CA PRO A 214 -15.03 -1.76 21.37
C PRO A 214 -15.35 -0.72 20.29
N TRP A 215 -16.54 -0.83 19.68
CA TRP A 215 -17.02 0.10 18.66
C TRP A 215 -18.46 0.53 18.89
N ARG A 216 -18.84 1.66 18.31
CA ARG A 216 -20.24 2.11 18.16
C ARG A 216 -20.52 2.54 16.73
N PRO A 217 -21.78 2.60 16.27
CA PRO A 217 -22.10 3.22 15.00
C PRO A 217 -21.56 4.67 14.92
N ALA A 218 -20.99 5.04 13.77
CA ALA A 218 -20.51 6.40 13.54
C ALA A 218 -21.69 7.39 13.47
N GLY A 219 -21.61 8.46 14.25
CA GLY A 219 -22.63 9.51 14.29
C GLY A 219 -22.58 10.42 13.07
N ALA A 220 -23.70 11.06 12.75
CA ALA A 220 -23.80 11.98 11.61
C ALA A 220 -22.78 13.14 11.68
N PHE A 221 -22.50 13.65 12.88
CA PHE A 221 -21.50 14.71 13.09
C PHE A 221 -20.07 14.25 12.80
N GLU A 222 -19.71 13.03 13.19
CA GLU A 222 -18.38 12.46 12.95
C GLU A 222 -18.17 12.17 11.47
N LEU A 223 -19.17 11.59 10.82
CA LEU A 223 -19.17 11.37 9.37
C LEU A 223 -19.04 12.70 8.60
N GLN A 224 -19.67 13.76 9.09
CA GLN A 224 -19.53 15.10 8.51
C GLN A 224 -18.11 15.66 8.69
N GLN A 225 -17.53 15.55 9.88
CA GLN A 225 -16.13 15.95 10.13
C GLN A 225 -15.14 15.20 9.23
N ALA A 226 -15.31 13.88 9.08
CA ALA A 226 -14.48 13.08 8.18
C ALA A 226 -14.59 13.56 6.71
N ARG A 227 -15.81 13.87 6.24
CA ARG A 227 -16.01 14.44 4.89
C ARG A 227 -15.35 15.80 4.74
N GLU A 228 -15.44 16.65 5.75
CA GLU A 228 -14.81 17.98 5.74
C GLU A 228 -13.29 17.90 5.72
N ALA A 229 -12.69 17.00 6.52
CA ALA A 229 -11.26 16.74 6.51
C ALA A 229 -10.77 16.27 5.13
N LEU A 230 -11.51 15.37 4.47
CA LEU A 230 -11.17 14.91 3.12
C LEU A 230 -11.36 15.99 2.05
N ALA A 231 -12.40 16.81 2.18
CA ALA A 231 -12.62 17.95 1.29
C ALA A 231 -11.51 19.01 1.46
N ALA A 232 -11.05 19.25 2.69
CA ALA A 232 -9.92 20.11 2.99
C ALA A 232 -8.64 19.54 2.38
N ALA A 233 -8.32 18.25 2.61
CA ALA A 233 -7.17 17.58 2.01
C ALA A 233 -7.13 17.75 0.49
N LYS A 234 -8.25 17.51 -0.19
CA LYS A 234 -8.37 17.71 -1.65
C LYS A 234 -8.00 19.13 -2.09
N LYS A 235 -8.35 20.16 -1.32
CA LYS A 235 -8.02 21.56 -1.62
C LYS A 235 -6.56 21.93 -1.33
N HIS A 236 -5.89 21.21 -0.43
CA HIS A 236 -4.49 21.46 -0.06
C HIS A 236 -3.47 20.77 -0.97
N MET A 237 -3.92 19.91 -1.89
CA MET A 237 -3.05 19.33 -2.91
C MET A 237 -2.50 20.43 -3.83
N GLY A 238 -1.17 20.60 -3.84
CA GLY A 238 -0.51 21.69 -4.57
C GLY A 238 -0.39 21.48 -6.08
N ARG A 239 -0.77 20.30 -6.60
CA ARG A 239 -0.69 19.96 -8.03
C ARG A 239 -2.02 19.46 -8.57
N GLN A 240 -2.23 19.71 -9.86
CA GLN A 240 -3.36 19.20 -10.63
C GLN A 240 -2.85 18.72 -11.99
N LEU A 241 -3.37 17.59 -12.44
CA LEU A 241 -3.14 17.06 -13.79
C LEU A 241 -4.49 16.85 -14.48
N ASP A 242 -4.60 17.35 -15.71
CA ASP A 242 -5.73 17.04 -16.58
C ASP A 242 -5.53 15.66 -17.21
N ALA A 243 -6.37 14.70 -16.82
CA ALA A 243 -6.31 13.33 -17.31
C ALA A 243 -7.24 13.06 -18.51
N SER A 244 -7.97 14.06 -19.01
CA SER A 244 -9.03 13.87 -20.01
C SER A 244 -8.54 13.32 -21.36
N ASP A 245 -7.35 13.74 -21.82
CA ASP A 245 -6.73 13.32 -23.09
C ASP A 245 -5.32 12.74 -22.91
N LEU A 246 -4.97 12.35 -21.67
CA LEU A 246 -3.59 11.99 -21.32
C LEU A 246 -2.98 10.88 -22.22
N PRO A 247 -3.70 9.79 -22.58
CA PRO A 247 -3.15 8.78 -23.50
C PRO A 247 -2.80 9.34 -24.88
N ASN A 248 -3.70 10.13 -25.50
CA ASN A 248 -3.44 10.68 -26.83
C ASN A 248 -2.40 11.79 -26.81
N LEU A 249 -2.35 12.57 -25.72
CA LEU A 249 -1.30 13.56 -25.50
C LEU A 249 0.08 12.89 -25.53
N LEU A 250 0.25 11.76 -24.82
CA LEU A 250 1.49 11.00 -24.83
C LEU A 250 1.81 10.42 -26.22
N TYR A 251 0.83 9.82 -26.90
CA TYR A 251 1.04 9.25 -28.24
C TYR A 251 1.44 10.28 -29.31
N ARG A 252 0.90 11.51 -29.24
CA ARG A 252 1.30 12.58 -30.19
C ARG A 252 2.67 13.18 -29.89
N ASN A 253 3.25 12.90 -28.72
CA ASN A 253 4.49 13.49 -28.22
C ASN A 253 5.59 12.46 -27.90
N LEU A 254 5.57 11.29 -28.57
CA LEU A 254 6.56 10.22 -28.33
C LEU A 254 8.02 10.69 -28.53
N ASN A 255 8.25 11.61 -29.46
CA ASN A 255 9.59 12.13 -29.78
C ASN A 255 9.85 13.54 -29.20
N HIS A 256 9.11 13.95 -28.17
CA HIS A 256 9.27 15.27 -27.57
C HIS A 256 10.67 15.42 -26.94
N PRO A 257 11.40 16.54 -27.17
CA PRO A 257 12.79 16.73 -26.71
C PRO A 257 12.95 16.62 -25.19
N HIS A 258 11.89 16.90 -24.42
CA HIS A 258 11.90 16.73 -22.96
C HIS A 258 12.24 15.30 -22.49
N TRP A 259 11.95 14.26 -23.30
CA TRP A 259 12.37 12.89 -22.96
C TRP A 259 13.90 12.76 -22.88
N GLN A 260 14.63 13.49 -23.74
CA GLN A 260 16.09 13.54 -23.70
C GLN A 260 16.60 14.23 -22.43
N GLU A 261 15.98 15.34 -22.02
CA GLU A 261 16.32 16.04 -20.78
C GLU A 261 16.10 15.17 -19.52
N VAL A 262 15.11 14.29 -19.54
CA VAL A 262 14.91 13.29 -18.47
C VAL A 262 15.99 12.22 -18.52
N ALA A 263 16.31 11.69 -19.71
CA ALA A 263 17.32 10.66 -19.91
C ALA A 263 18.73 11.11 -19.49
N GLU A 264 19.11 12.37 -19.75
CA GLU A 264 20.42 12.93 -19.39
C GLU A 264 20.69 12.96 -17.89
N ARG A 265 19.63 12.96 -17.05
CA ARG A 265 19.74 12.90 -15.59
C ARG A 265 19.74 11.47 -15.04
N CYS A 266 19.53 10.47 -15.90
CA CYS A 266 19.42 9.08 -15.49
C CYS A 266 20.78 8.51 -15.13
N LEU A 267 20.88 7.90 -13.94
CA LEU A 267 22.08 7.20 -13.47
C LEU A 267 22.01 5.68 -13.68
N SER A 268 20.96 5.18 -14.36
CA SER A 268 20.71 3.74 -14.55
C SER A 268 20.69 2.92 -13.25
N CYS A 269 20.30 3.55 -12.14
CA CYS A 269 20.30 2.95 -10.80
C CYS A 269 19.02 2.18 -10.45
N ALA A 270 18.06 2.08 -11.37
CA ALA A 270 16.75 1.44 -11.18
C ALA A 270 15.87 2.02 -10.03
N ASN A 271 16.21 3.16 -9.44
CA ASN A 271 15.40 3.73 -8.36
C ASN A 271 13.95 3.98 -8.82
N CYS A 272 13.76 4.59 -10.00
CA CYS A 272 12.41 4.89 -10.52
C CYS A 272 11.52 3.65 -10.67
N THR A 273 12.07 2.51 -11.08
CA THR A 273 11.30 1.26 -11.20
C THR A 273 11.03 0.64 -9.85
N MET A 274 11.88 0.85 -8.84
CA MET A 274 11.64 0.40 -7.47
C MET A 274 10.51 1.18 -6.80
N VAL A 275 10.57 2.52 -6.79
CA VAL A 275 9.53 3.37 -6.16
C VAL A 275 8.21 3.36 -6.93
N CYS A 276 8.22 3.26 -8.26
CA CYS A 276 6.99 3.31 -9.06
C CYS A 276 6.05 2.14 -8.69
N PRO A 277 4.86 2.41 -8.14
CA PRO A 277 3.96 1.37 -7.65
C PRO A 277 3.25 0.62 -8.79
N THR A 278 3.26 1.17 -10.01
CA THR A 278 2.62 0.61 -11.20
C THR A 278 3.61 -0.02 -12.19
N CYS A 279 4.91 -0.02 -11.87
CA CYS A 279 5.91 -0.68 -12.71
C CYS A 279 5.76 -2.21 -12.60
N PHE A 280 5.65 -2.89 -13.74
CA PHE A 280 5.42 -4.33 -13.84
C PHE A 280 6.44 -5.07 -14.71
N CYS A 281 7.36 -4.33 -15.36
CA CYS A 281 8.39 -4.93 -16.20
C CYS A 281 9.29 -5.83 -15.36
N ASN A 282 9.55 -7.04 -15.86
CA ASN A 282 10.43 -8.03 -15.25
C ASN A 282 11.18 -8.82 -16.34
N ASP A 283 12.19 -9.55 -15.90
CA ASP A 283 13.00 -10.44 -16.73
C ASP A 283 13.19 -11.78 -15.99
N VAL A 284 13.44 -12.84 -16.75
CA VAL A 284 13.69 -14.19 -16.23
C VAL A 284 15.12 -14.56 -16.55
N LEU A 285 15.90 -14.87 -15.52
CA LEU A 285 17.31 -15.16 -15.62
C LEU A 285 17.59 -16.51 -14.97
N ASP A 286 18.32 -17.37 -15.68
CA ASP A 286 18.85 -18.61 -15.12
C ASP A 286 20.24 -18.35 -14.51
N VAL A 287 20.43 -18.72 -13.24
CA VAL A 287 21.68 -18.55 -12.51
C VAL A 287 22.17 -19.92 -12.03
N SER A 288 23.44 -20.24 -12.28
CA SER A 288 24.08 -21.46 -11.75
C SER A 288 25.14 -21.12 -10.71
N ASP A 289 25.33 -22.02 -9.74
CA ASP A 289 26.52 -21.97 -8.89
C ASP A 289 27.80 -22.27 -9.71
N LEU A 290 28.96 -21.94 -9.14
CA LEU A 290 30.25 -22.13 -9.82
C LEU A 290 30.55 -23.61 -10.11
N GLN A 291 30.02 -24.53 -9.29
CA GLN A 291 30.22 -25.97 -9.46
C GLN A 291 29.21 -26.61 -10.41
N ARG A 292 28.20 -25.85 -10.89
CA ARG A 292 27.09 -26.32 -11.73
C ARG A 292 26.35 -27.51 -11.12
N GLN A 293 26.24 -27.49 -9.80
CA GLN A 293 25.44 -28.44 -9.02
C GLN A 293 24.05 -27.88 -8.72
N HIS A 294 23.89 -26.56 -8.76
CA HIS A 294 22.69 -25.85 -8.36
C HIS A 294 22.31 -24.76 -9.38
N PHE A 295 21.03 -24.70 -9.74
CA PHE A 295 20.47 -23.74 -10.69
C PHE A 295 19.19 -23.12 -10.11
N GLU A 296 19.02 -21.81 -10.26
CA GLU A 296 17.83 -21.04 -9.86
C GLU A 296 17.43 -20.01 -10.90
#